data_AF-A0A9E3XYI2-F1
#
_entry.id   AF-A0A9E3XYI2-F1
#
_cell.length_a   1.000
_cell.length_b   1.000
_cell.length_c   1.000
_cell.angle_alpha   90.00
_cell.angle_beta   90.00
_cell.angle_gamma   90.00
#
_symmetry.space_group_name_H-M   'P 1'
#
loop_
_entity.id
_entity.type
_entity.pdbx_description
1 polymer ?
#
loop_
_entity_poly.entity_id
_entity_poly.type
_entity_poly.pdbx_seq_one_letter_code
_entity_poly.pdbx_strand_id
1 'polypeptide(L)'
;MSTKGLSRRALIGTAAAAGAAGAASGATGRAHAAARVRPQGTTPEPPEALSFYLLAQPVRAYDSRVAQAPDGTDPETGADDTPLLRNATRSIDISYVLGRGVEPTGVPVKAAGVLLNLTVVNTAGATGYLKVWSDGVAEPAASSINWDHPSAIIANAVSTACADGYIQVKCGGAVGAATNLIIDVVGYYDTAVPPIV
;
A
#
# COMPACT_ATOMS: atom_id res chain seq x y z
N MET A 1 -76.08 -22.81 18.16
CA MET A 1 -76.63 -23.17 16.82
C MET A 1 -76.62 -21.89 16.00
N SER A 2 -75.62 -21.64 15.14
CA SER A 2 -75.64 -21.92 13.68
C SER A 2 -76.87 -21.26 13.00
N THR A 3 -76.82 -20.39 11.98
CA THR A 3 -75.87 -20.24 10.86
C THR A 3 -76.29 -19.07 9.92
N LYS A 4 -75.37 -18.63 9.05
CA LYS A 4 -75.51 -18.06 7.69
C LYS A 4 -75.63 -16.52 7.53
N GLY A 5 -74.94 -15.89 6.57
CA GLY A 5 -74.20 -16.43 5.43
C GLY A 5 -73.23 -15.48 4.72
N LEU A 6 -72.38 -16.11 3.89
CA LEU A 6 -71.36 -15.57 2.98
C LEU A 6 -71.99 -14.69 1.87
N SER A 7 -71.31 -13.79 1.15
CA SER A 7 -70.13 -13.95 0.26
C SER A 7 -69.90 -12.57 -0.46
N ARG A 8 -68.76 -12.13 -1.02
CA ARG A 8 -67.98 -12.69 -2.16
C ARG A 8 -66.63 -11.95 -2.39
N ARG A 9 -65.58 -12.75 -2.66
CA ARG A 9 -64.41 -12.56 -3.60
C ARG A 9 -63.40 -11.42 -3.29
N ALA A 10 -62.07 -11.60 -3.37
CA ALA A 10 -61.21 -12.48 -4.20
C ALA A 10 -59.91 -12.86 -3.42
N LEU A 11 -59.61 -14.16 -3.29
CA LEU A 11 -58.68 -15.01 -4.05
C LEU A 11 -57.17 -14.82 -3.74
N ILE A 12 -56.63 -15.83 -3.04
CA ILE A 12 -55.21 -16.12 -2.78
C ILE A 12 -54.74 -17.17 -3.80
N GLY A 13 -53.49 -17.08 -4.24
CA GLY A 13 -52.70 -18.19 -4.78
C GLY A 13 -51.22 -17.79 -4.76
N THR A 14 -50.23 -18.63 -4.44
CA THR A 14 -50.15 -20.03 -4.03
C THR A 14 -48.73 -20.23 -3.49
N ALA A 15 -48.57 -20.86 -2.32
CA ALA A 15 -47.32 -21.50 -1.92
C ALA A 15 -47.64 -22.95 -1.56
N ALA A 16 -47.17 -23.90 -2.37
CA ALA A 16 -47.35 -25.32 -2.14
C ALA A 16 -46.15 -25.89 -1.39
N ALA A 17 -46.44 -26.80 -0.46
CA ALA A 17 -45.53 -27.51 0.43
C ALA A 17 -45.44 -29.01 0.04
N ALA A 18 -44.34 -29.66 0.43
CA ALA A 18 -44.23 -31.07 0.84
C ALA A 18 -42.78 -31.27 1.35
N GLY A 19 -42.39 -32.04 2.36
CA GLY A 19 -42.99 -33.14 3.14
C GLY A 19 -41.82 -34.06 3.58
N ALA A 20 -41.83 -34.59 4.82
CA ALA A 20 -40.66 -35.10 5.55
C ALA A 20 -40.31 -36.61 5.39
N ALA A 21 -39.12 -36.97 5.92
CA ALA A 21 -38.64 -38.26 6.48
C ALA A 21 -37.84 -39.24 5.59
N GLY A 22 -36.66 -39.67 6.08
CA GLY A 22 -35.99 -40.91 5.62
C GLY A 22 -34.47 -41.03 5.84
N ALA A 23 -34.08 -41.70 6.93
CA ALA A 23 -32.87 -42.53 7.15
C ALA A 23 -31.45 -41.95 6.97
N ALA A 24 -30.71 -41.94 8.08
CA ALA A 24 -29.25 -42.00 8.08
C ALA A 24 -28.77 -43.37 7.58
N SER A 25 -27.88 -43.40 6.58
CA SER A 25 -27.02 -44.56 6.32
C SER A 25 -25.73 -44.14 5.62
N GLY A 26 -24.59 -44.62 6.12
CA GLY A 26 -23.38 -44.82 5.31
C GLY A 26 -22.34 -43.70 5.30
N ALA A 27 -21.58 -43.56 6.38
CA ALA A 27 -20.23 -43.00 6.29
C ALA A 27 -19.30 -44.03 5.62
N THR A 28 -19.05 -43.92 4.31
CA THR A 28 -17.81 -44.42 3.67
C THR A 28 -17.53 -43.63 2.40
N GLY A 29 -16.70 -42.61 2.50
CA GLY A 29 -16.15 -41.92 1.35
C GLY A 29 -15.07 -40.97 1.82
N ARG A 30 -13.85 -41.48 2.02
CA ARG A 30 -12.67 -40.61 2.04
C ARG A 30 -12.60 -39.95 0.66
N ALA A 31 -13.13 -38.75 0.53
CA ALA A 31 -12.81 -37.90 -0.60
C ALA A 31 -11.30 -37.63 -0.50
N HIS A 32 -10.53 -38.37 -1.29
CA HIS A 32 -9.16 -37.95 -1.59
C HIS A 32 -9.28 -36.51 -2.09
N ALA A 33 -8.65 -35.58 -1.37
CA ALA A 33 -8.45 -34.23 -1.84
C ALA A 33 -7.78 -34.37 -3.22
N ALA A 34 -8.56 -34.22 -4.28
CA ALA A 34 -8.00 -34.11 -5.62
C ALA A 34 -7.02 -32.94 -5.51
N ALA A 35 -5.74 -33.24 -5.69
CA ALA A 35 -4.70 -32.24 -5.71
C ALA A 35 -5.12 -31.24 -6.79
N ARG A 36 -5.68 -30.12 -6.35
CA ARG A 36 -6.05 -29.02 -7.24
C ARG A 36 -4.71 -28.49 -7.70
N VAL A 37 -4.25 -28.98 -8.85
CA VAL A 37 -3.03 -28.49 -9.49
C VAL A 37 -3.21 -26.99 -9.60
N ARG A 38 -2.39 -26.23 -8.86
CA ARG A 38 -2.35 -24.78 -8.97
C ARG A 38 -2.12 -24.52 -10.46
N PRO A 39 -3.02 -23.82 -11.17
CA PRO A 39 -2.79 -23.48 -12.56
C PRO A 39 -1.41 -22.87 -12.65
N GLN A 40 -0.50 -23.57 -13.32
CA GLN A 40 0.85 -23.11 -13.50
C GLN A 40 0.73 -22.05 -14.58
N GLY A 41 0.43 -20.82 -14.15
CA GLY A 41 0.48 -19.67 -15.03
C GLY A 41 1.84 -19.68 -15.72
N THR A 42 1.87 -19.23 -16.98
CA THR A 42 3.12 -18.98 -17.68
C THR A 42 4.00 -18.16 -16.75
N THR A 43 5.13 -18.72 -16.29
CA THR A 43 6.11 -17.94 -15.56
C THR A 43 6.46 -16.77 -16.46
N PRO A 44 6.12 -15.52 -16.11
CA PRO A 44 6.56 -14.37 -16.88
C PRO A 44 8.09 -14.47 -17.03
N GLU A 45 8.62 -13.99 -18.15
CA GLU A 45 10.06 -13.79 -18.26
C GLU A 45 10.53 -13.04 -17.00
N PRO A 46 11.55 -13.56 -16.29
CA PRO A 46 12.01 -12.90 -15.08
C PRO A 46 12.42 -11.47 -15.45
N PRO A 47 12.00 -10.47 -14.68
CA PRO A 47 12.47 -9.10 -14.91
C PRO A 47 14.00 -9.09 -14.90
N GLU A 48 14.59 -8.13 -15.63
CA GLU A 48 16.04 -7.95 -15.66
C GLU A 48 16.62 -7.98 -14.25
N ALA A 49 17.76 -8.65 -14.09
CA ALA A 49 18.38 -8.81 -12.78
C ALA A 49 18.79 -7.43 -12.24
N LEU A 50 18.30 -7.09 -11.03
CA LEU A 50 18.67 -5.86 -10.34
C LEU A 50 19.77 -6.15 -9.32
N SER A 51 20.80 -5.31 -9.31
CA SER A 51 21.80 -5.25 -8.26
C SER A 51 21.34 -4.27 -7.18
N PHE A 52 21.57 -4.61 -5.91
CA PHE A 52 21.36 -3.69 -4.80
C PHE A 52 22.65 -2.96 -4.46
N TYR A 53 22.57 -1.64 -4.43
CA TYR A 53 23.66 -0.73 -4.10
C TYR A 53 23.41 -0.11 -2.73
N LEU A 54 24.19 -0.52 -1.75
CA LEU A 54 24.13 0.04 -0.41
C LEU A 54 24.87 1.38 -0.37
N LEU A 55 24.23 2.43 0.14
CA LEU A 55 24.90 3.71 0.37
C LEU A 55 25.87 3.58 1.55
N ALA A 56 26.96 4.37 1.53
CA ALA A 56 27.94 4.38 2.63
C ALA A 56 27.31 4.78 3.98
N GLN A 57 26.23 5.55 3.95
CA GLN A 57 25.38 5.89 5.07
C GLN A 57 23.95 6.20 4.56
N PRO A 58 22.90 6.01 5.38
CA PRO A 58 21.57 6.46 5.01
C PRO A 58 21.53 7.98 4.77
N VAL A 59 20.81 8.40 3.74
CA VAL A 59 20.67 9.83 3.38
C VAL A 59 19.21 10.25 3.49
N ARG A 60 18.96 11.33 4.23
CA ARG A 60 17.65 11.99 4.31
C ARG A 60 17.30 12.55 2.92
N ALA A 61 16.28 11.98 2.28
CA ALA A 61 15.75 12.48 1.00
C ALA A 61 14.56 13.42 1.21
N TYR A 62 13.79 13.20 2.27
CA TYR A 62 12.57 13.96 2.52
C TYR A 62 12.24 14.07 4.00
N ASP A 63 11.82 15.24 4.46
CA ASP A 63 11.26 15.46 5.81
C ASP A 63 10.10 16.43 5.72
N SER A 64 8.90 16.01 6.15
CA SER A 64 7.71 16.84 6.05
C SER A 64 7.44 17.70 7.28
N ARG A 65 8.38 17.76 8.23
CA ARG A 65 8.24 18.55 9.45
C ARG A 65 8.71 19.97 9.19
N VAL A 66 7.99 20.93 9.78
CA VAL A 66 8.30 22.35 9.60
C VAL A 66 9.76 22.70 9.90
N ALA A 67 10.39 23.37 8.95
CA ALA A 67 11.77 23.85 9.03
C ALA A 67 12.78 22.72 9.25
N GLN A 68 12.56 21.54 8.66
CA GLN A 68 13.49 20.43 8.67
C GLN A 68 13.99 20.15 7.26
N ALA A 69 15.25 20.53 6.99
CA ALA A 69 15.88 20.18 5.73
C ALA A 69 16.13 18.66 5.62
N PRO A 70 16.02 18.08 4.42
CA PRO A 70 15.66 18.74 3.17
C PRO A 70 14.15 18.91 3.00
N ASP A 71 13.77 20.15 2.76
CA ASP A 71 12.44 20.55 2.31
C ASP A 71 12.18 19.84 0.98
N GLY A 72 10.94 19.38 0.81
CA GLY A 72 10.55 18.50 -0.28
C GLY A 72 11.12 18.84 -1.67
N THR A 73 11.48 17.79 -2.38
CA THR A 73 12.18 17.75 -3.66
C THR A 73 11.27 18.06 -4.86
N ASP A 74 10.26 18.88 -4.69
CA ASP A 74 9.36 19.29 -5.78
C ASP A 74 9.89 20.60 -6.41
N PRO A 75 10.20 20.62 -7.71
CA PRO A 75 10.55 21.87 -8.41
C PRO A 75 9.35 22.83 -8.54
N GLU A 76 8.11 22.38 -8.39
CA GLU A 76 6.91 23.21 -8.36
C GLU A 76 6.34 23.34 -6.94
N THR A 77 6.68 24.45 -6.28
CA THR A 77 5.96 25.04 -5.13
C THR A 77 5.82 24.17 -3.87
N GLY A 78 6.43 24.63 -2.77
CA GLY A 78 5.69 24.87 -1.53
C GLY A 78 4.65 23.82 -1.13
N ALA A 79 5.03 22.54 -1.07
CA ALA A 79 4.42 21.69 -0.07
C ALA A 79 4.97 22.18 1.27
N ASP A 80 4.42 23.30 1.77
CA ASP A 80 4.66 23.80 3.14
C ASP A 80 4.84 22.57 4.00
N ASP A 81 5.97 22.45 4.70
CA ASP A 81 6.36 21.29 5.52
C ASP A 81 5.25 20.88 6.49
N THR A 82 4.28 20.16 5.95
CA THR A 82 2.98 19.95 6.56
C THR A 82 2.73 18.46 6.66
N PRO A 83 2.00 18.07 7.71
CA PRO A 83 1.49 16.72 7.82
C PRO A 83 0.75 16.33 6.54
N LEU A 84 1.04 15.14 6.02
CA LEU A 84 0.29 14.56 4.94
C LEU A 84 -1.09 14.17 5.47
N LEU A 85 -2.12 14.85 4.97
CA LEU A 85 -3.51 14.64 5.39
C LEU A 85 -4.10 13.37 4.76
N ARG A 86 -5.13 12.80 5.40
CA ARG A 86 -5.92 11.70 4.83
C ARG A 86 -6.32 11.98 3.38
N ASN A 87 -6.13 10.98 2.53
CA ASN A 87 -6.38 10.97 1.09
C ASN A 87 -5.46 11.89 0.26
N ALA A 88 -4.54 12.63 0.88
CA ALA A 88 -3.52 13.36 0.15
C ALA A 88 -2.42 12.40 -0.32
N THR A 89 -2.02 12.57 -1.57
CA THR A 89 -0.85 11.92 -2.17
C THR A 89 0.23 12.97 -2.37
N ARG A 90 1.48 12.60 -2.15
CA ARG A 90 2.65 13.43 -2.35
C ARG A 90 3.65 12.70 -3.25
N SER A 91 4.05 13.36 -4.32
CA SER A 91 5.15 12.92 -5.18
C SER A 91 6.46 13.36 -4.55
N ILE A 92 7.44 12.46 -4.47
CA ILE A 92 8.72 12.69 -3.81
C ILE A 92 9.82 12.18 -4.73
N ASP A 93 10.75 13.08 -5.07
CA ASP A 93 11.99 12.75 -5.78
C ASP A 93 13.04 12.30 -4.75
N ILE A 94 13.34 11.01 -4.73
CA ILE A 94 14.33 10.40 -3.84
C ILE A 94 15.78 10.59 -4.30
N SER A 95 16.00 11.06 -5.54
CA SER A 95 17.34 11.31 -6.10
C SER A 95 17.82 12.72 -5.79
N TYR A 96 16.90 13.65 -5.59
CA TYR A 96 17.17 15.07 -5.41
C TYR A 96 17.11 15.51 -3.94
N VAL A 97 17.80 16.60 -3.63
CA VAL A 97 17.70 17.35 -2.37
C VAL A 97 17.92 18.81 -2.71
N LEU A 98 16.95 19.67 -2.38
CA LEU A 98 17.02 21.09 -2.65
C LEU A 98 18.29 21.72 -2.06
N GLY A 99 18.97 22.55 -2.87
CA GLY A 99 20.18 23.28 -2.45
C GLY A 99 21.45 22.43 -2.35
N ARG A 100 21.46 21.17 -2.83
CA ARG A 100 22.66 20.33 -2.94
C ARG A 100 23.08 20.14 -4.40
N GLY A 101 24.25 19.52 -4.61
CA GLY A 101 24.81 19.22 -5.94
C GLY A 101 24.01 18.17 -6.72
N VAL A 102 24.60 17.62 -7.78
CA VAL A 102 23.96 16.55 -8.59
C VAL A 102 23.85 15.26 -7.76
N GLU A 103 22.68 14.60 -7.82
CA GLU A 103 22.36 13.34 -7.12
C GLU A 103 22.79 13.32 -5.64
N PRO A 104 22.29 14.27 -4.83
CA PRO A 104 22.79 14.48 -3.48
C PRO A 104 22.44 13.36 -2.49
N THR A 105 21.50 12.48 -2.84
CA THR A 105 21.20 11.27 -2.07
C THR A 105 22.11 10.10 -2.42
N GLY A 106 22.88 10.20 -3.52
CA GLY A 106 23.64 9.08 -4.09
C GLY A 106 22.79 8.08 -4.85
N VAL A 107 21.48 8.33 -5.00
CA VAL A 107 20.59 7.52 -5.82
C VAL A 107 20.58 8.09 -7.25
N PRO A 108 20.90 7.29 -8.27
CA PRO A 108 20.75 7.71 -9.65
C PRO A 108 19.29 7.99 -10.00
N VAL A 109 19.02 9.02 -10.81
CA VAL A 109 17.66 9.32 -11.31
C VAL A 109 17.03 8.11 -12.02
N LYS A 110 17.87 7.29 -12.66
CA LYS A 110 17.45 6.09 -13.40
C LYS A 110 17.39 4.81 -12.56
N ALA A 111 17.54 4.89 -11.23
CA ALA A 111 17.40 3.73 -10.37
C ALA A 111 16.02 3.07 -10.61
N ALA A 112 16.00 1.74 -10.67
CA ALA A 112 14.79 0.95 -10.85
C ALA A 112 13.96 0.86 -9.56
N GLY A 113 14.58 1.09 -8.41
CA GLY A 113 13.92 1.10 -7.12
C GLY A 113 14.83 1.51 -5.98
N VAL A 114 14.27 1.54 -4.78
CA VAL A 114 14.97 1.97 -3.57
C VAL A 114 14.56 1.17 -2.35
N LEU A 115 15.52 1.07 -1.44
CA LEU A 115 15.31 0.69 -0.05
C LEU A 115 15.33 1.95 0.83
N LEU A 116 14.20 2.18 1.48
CA LEU A 116 13.94 3.32 2.37
C LEU A 116 13.85 2.85 3.82
N ASN A 117 14.21 3.71 4.75
CA ASN A 117 13.60 3.75 6.08
C ASN A 117 12.53 4.86 6.09
N LEU A 118 11.26 4.46 6.16
CA LEU A 118 10.11 5.35 6.24
C LEU A 118 9.71 5.53 7.70
N THR A 119 9.72 6.77 8.19
CA THR A 119 9.30 7.08 9.56
C THR A 119 8.07 7.97 9.55
N VAL A 120 7.03 7.59 10.29
CA VAL A 120 5.88 8.44 10.61
C VAL A 120 6.08 9.05 11.98
N VAL A 121 5.79 10.35 12.10
CA VAL A 121 5.87 11.11 13.34
C VAL A 121 4.71 12.08 13.44
N ASN A 122 4.35 12.47 14.67
CA ASN A 122 3.19 13.33 14.93
C ASN A 122 1.91 12.80 14.27
N THR A 123 1.67 11.49 14.36
CA THR A 123 0.47 10.89 13.79
C THR A 123 -0.79 11.50 14.43
N ALA A 124 -1.85 11.60 13.65
CA ALA A 124 -3.16 12.04 14.08
C ALA A 124 -4.22 11.01 13.70
N GLY A 125 -5.39 11.12 14.33
CA GLY A 125 -6.49 10.18 14.18
C GLY A 125 -6.32 8.92 15.02
N ALA A 126 -7.41 8.14 15.15
CA ALA A 126 -7.40 6.90 15.91
C ALA A 126 -6.56 5.81 15.25
N THR A 127 -6.58 5.74 13.91
CA THR A 127 -5.75 4.82 13.12
C THR A 127 -5.42 5.43 11.77
N GLY A 128 -4.29 5.02 11.19
CA GLY A 128 -3.94 5.39 9.83
C GLY A 128 -2.76 4.62 9.27
N TYR A 129 -2.39 4.95 8.04
CA TYR A 129 -1.30 4.30 7.32
C TYR A 129 -0.77 5.17 6.20
N LEU A 130 0.48 4.89 5.79
CA LEU A 130 1.02 5.36 4.52
C LEU A 130 1.12 4.21 3.53
N LYS A 131 0.87 4.51 2.26
CA LYS A 131 1.20 3.67 1.11
C LYS A 131 2.36 4.31 0.37
N VAL A 132 3.29 3.50 -0.12
CA VAL A 132 4.40 3.93 -0.97
C VAL A 132 4.42 3.08 -2.24
N TRP A 133 4.56 3.72 -3.40
CA TRP A 133 4.68 3.04 -4.69
C TRP A 133 5.45 3.89 -5.71
N SER A 134 5.81 3.30 -6.85
CA SER A 134 6.46 4.01 -7.95
C SER A 134 5.54 5.04 -8.58
N ASP A 135 6.10 6.18 -9.02
CA ASP A 135 5.34 7.10 -9.87
C ASP A 135 4.91 6.43 -11.18
N GLY A 136 3.78 6.89 -11.74
CA GLY A 136 3.14 6.31 -12.93
C GLY A 136 2.44 4.96 -12.72
N VAL A 137 2.58 4.33 -11.54
CA VAL A 137 1.90 3.07 -11.20
C VAL A 137 0.60 3.34 -10.45
N ALA A 138 -0.42 2.50 -10.70
CA ALA A 138 -1.70 2.58 -9.99
C ALA A 138 -1.52 2.36 -8.48
N GLU A 139 -2.26 3.14 -7.68
CA GLU A 139 -2.19 3.06 -6.21
C GLU A 139 -2.39 1.62 -5.71
N PRO A 140 -1.46 1.08 -4.89
CA PRO A 140 -1.58 -0.27 -4.37
C PRO A 140 -2.67 -0.37 -3.29
N ALA A 141 -3.19 -1.58 -3.09
CA ALA A 141 -4.09 -1.86 -1.95
C ALA A 141 -3.33 -1.94 -0.62
N ALA A 142 -2.07 -2.39 -0.63
CA ALA A 142 -1.25 -2.61 0.55
C ALA A 142 -0.71 -1.31 1.15
N SER A 143 -0.58 -1.27 2.49
CA SER A 143 0.12 -0.22 3.22
C SER A 143 1.58 -0.56 3.43
N SER A 144 2.41 0.47 3.57
CA SER A 144 3.85 0.36 3.84
C SER A 144 4.17 0.59 5.32
N ILE A 145 3.34 1.34 6.06
CA ILE A 145 3.47 1.55 7.49
C ILE A 145 2.12 1.93 8.08
N ASN A 146 1.83 1.52 9.30
CA ASN A 146 0.54 1.69 9.96
C ASN A 146 0.76 2.25 11.38
N TRP A 147 -0.21 3.02 11.87
CA TRP A 147 -0.29 3.46 13.26
C TRP A 147 -1.71 3.26 13.82
N ASP A 148 -1.78 3.08 15.13
CA ASP A 148 -2.99 2.75 15.89
C ASP A 148 -3.31 3.75 17.01
N HIS A 149 -2.55 4.85 17.09
CA HIS A 149 -2.77 5.95 18.02
C HIS A 149 -2.16 7.27 17.49
N PRO A 150 -2.62 8.43 17.99
CA PRO A 150 -1.98 9.71 17.68
C PRO A 150 -0.62 9.85 18.41
N SER A 151 0.21 10.77 17.92
CA SER A 151 1.54 11.07 18.46
C SER A 151 2.51 9.88 18.44
N ALA A 152 2.26 8.89 17.59
CA ALA A 152 3.17 7.77 17.39
C ALA A 152 4.44 8.21 16.65
N ILE A 153 5.53 7.50 16.93
CA ILE A 153 6.79 7.55 16.19
C ILE A 153 7.11 6.12 15.80
N ILE A 154 6.95 5.79 14.52
CA ILE A 154 7.09 4.42 14.01
C ILE A 154 7.93 4.47 12.74
N ALA A 155 8.90 3.57 12.62
CA ALA A 155 9.72 3.42 11.43
C ALA A 155 9.51 2.03 10.81
N ASN A 156 9.58 1.96 9.48
CA ASN A 156 9.54 0.71 8.73
C ASN A 156 10.49 0.75 7.53
N ALA A 157 11.15 -0.38 7.25
CA ALA A 157 11.93 -0.55 6.04
C ALA A 157 10.98 -0.81 4.85
N VAL A 158 11.12 -0.04 3.78
CA VAL A 158 10.26 -0.10 2.59
C VAL A 158 11.12 -0.27 1.36
N SER A 159 10.86 -1.32 0.59
CA SER A 159 11.42 -1.49 -0.75
C SER A 159 10.34 -1.16 -1.78
N THR A 160 10.61 -0.22 -2.68
CA THR A 160 9.67 0.18 -3.74
C THR A 160 10.41 0.43 -5.04
N ALA A 161 9.74 0.19 -6.17
CA ALA A 161 10.19 0.75 -7.44
C ALA A 161 10.06 2.28 -7.42
N CYS A 162 10.85 2.95 -8.25
CA CYS A 162 10.75 4.37 -8.54
C CYS A 162 10.84 4.60 -10.05
N ALA A 163 10.31 5.72 -10.52
CA ALA A 163 10.37 6.11 -11.93
C ALA A 163 10.95 7.53 -12.00
N ASP A 164 12.06 7.70 -12.73
CA ASP A 164 12.78 8.98 -12.87
C ASP A 164 13.11 9.64 -11.51
N GLY A 165 13.44 8.81 -10.51
CA GLY A 165 13.69 9.28 -9.14
C GLY A 165 12.43 9.52 -8.30
N TYR A 166 11.22 9.35 -8.85
CA TYR A 166 9.98 9.64 -8.12
C TYR A 166 9.32 8.40 -7.51
N ILE A 167 8.84 8.58 -6.28
CA ILE A 167 7.89 7.72 -5.59
C ILE A 167 6.65 8.52 -5.22
N GLN A 168 5.55 7.80 -5.01
CA GLN A 168 4.31 8.35 -4.52
C GLN A 168 4.04 7.87 -3.11
N VAL A 169 3.64 8.80 -2.23
CA VAL A 169 3.25 8.49 -0.85
C VAL A 169 1.87 9.02 -0.56
N LYS A 170 0.97 8.18 -0.05
CA LYS A 170 -0.39 8.57 0.31
C LYS A 170 -0.77 8.19 1.72
N CYS A 171 -1.40 9.14 2.42
CA CYS A 171 -1.98 8.90 3.73
C CYS A 171 -3.42 8.39 3.63
N GLY A 172 -3.72 7.31 4.34
CA GLY A 172 -5.07 6.79 4.51
C GLY A 172 -5.36 6.47 5.98
N GLY A 173 -6.57 6.00 6.26
CA GLY A 173 -6.98 5.67 7.63
C GLY A 173 -8.37 6.14 8.02
N ALA A 174 -8.60 6.19 9.33
CA ALA A 174 -9.81 6.75 9.93
C ALA A 174 -9.93 8.26 9.64
N VAL A 175 -11.11 8.83 9.87
CA VAL A 175 -11.32 10.29 9.77
C VAL A 175 -10.35 10.99 10.74
N GLY A 176 -9.68 12.04 10.26
CA GLY A 176 -8.65 12.76 11.02
C GLY A 176 -7.25 12.15 10.95
N ALA A 177 -7.04 11.08 10.18
CA ALA A 177 -5.69 10.55 9.93
C ALA A 177 -4.80 11.59 9.25
N ALA A 178 -3.63 11.85 9.83
CA ALA A 178 -2.57 12.65 9.24
C ALA A 178 -1.24 12.27 9.89
N THR A 179 -0.13 12.60 9.26
CA THR A 179 1.21 12.39 9.86
C THR A 179 2.24 13.27 9.20
N ASN A 180 3.28 13.67 9.92
CA ASN A 180 4.52 14.00 9.25
C ASN A 180 5.24 12.71 8.85
N LEU A 181 6.02 12.75 7.77
CA LEU A 181 6.81 11.64 7.29
C LEU A 181 8.25 12.06 7.04
N ILE A 182 9.16 11.12 7.31
CA ILE A 182 10.59 11.25 7.09
C ILE A 182 11.03 10.06 6.23
N ILE A 183 11.78 10.33 5.18
CA ILE A 183 12.31 9.31 4.27
C ILE A 183 13.83 9.40 4.28
N ASP A 184 14.45 8.32 4.73
CA ASP A 184 15.87 8.07 4.64
C ASP A 184 16.11 6.98 3.60
N VAL A 185 16.92 7.27 2.59
CA VAL A 185 17.33 6.25 1.61
C VAL A 185 18.53 5.48 2.16
N VAL A 186 18.43 4.15 2.13
CA VAL A 186 19.49 3.23 2.59
C VAL A 186 20.31 2.71 1.40
N GLY A 187 19.66 2.50 0.26
CA GLY A 187 20.27 1.98 -0.96
C GLY A 187 19.28 1.97 -2.11
N TYR A 188 19.77 1.60 -3.28
CA TYR A 188 18.97 1.58 -4.51
C TYR A 188 19.17 0.30 -5.31
N TYR A 189 18.21 0.00 -6.17
CA TYR A 189 18.23 -1.10 -7.12
C TYR A 189 18.47 -0.56 -8.51
N ASP A 190 19.41 -1.12 -9.24
CA ASP A 190 19.74 -0.71 -10.61
C ASP A 190 20.13 -1.93 -11.45
N THR A 191 19.96 -1.82 -12.77
CA THR A 191 20.40 -2.82 -13.76
C THR A 191 21.88 -2.68 -14.09
N ALA A 192 22.50 -1.56 -13.72
CA ALA A 192 23.95 -1.44 -13.74
C ALA A 192 24.59 -2.55 -12.87
N VAL A 193 25.72 -3.08 -13.33
CA VAL A 193 26.64 -3.87 -12.52
C VAL A 193 27.82 -2.95 -12.25
N PRO A 194 28.25 -2.71 -11.00
CA PRO A 194 29.41 -1.86 -10.78
C PRO A 194 30.65 -2.50 -11.43
N PRO A 195 31.57 -1.72 -12.03
CA PRO A 195 32.83 -2.28 -12.48
C PRO A 195 33.52 -2.95 -11.29
N ILE A 196 33.91 -4.21 -11.47
CA ILE A 196 34.76 -4.91 -10.50
C ILE A 196 36.09 -4.15 -10.49
N VAL A 197 36.41 -3.50 -9.38
CA VAL A 197 37.70 -2.86 -9.13
C VAL A 197 38.67 -3.89 -8.57
#